data_AF-A0A7G1INW7-F1
#
_entry.id   AF-A0A7G1INW7-F1
#
_cell.length_a   1.000
_cell.length_b   1.000
_cell.length_c   1.000
_cell.angle_alpha   90.00
_cell.angle_beta   90.00
_cell.angle_gamma   90.00
#
_symmetry.space_group_name_H-M   'P 1'
#
loop_
_entity.id
_entity.type
_entity.pdbx_description
1 polymer ?
#
loop_
_entity_poly.entity_id
_entity_poly.type
_entity_poly.pdbx_seq_one_letter_code
_entity_poly.pdbx_strand_id
1 'polypeptide(L)'
;MLAAASRINDVNAIAVIGTPADPGHVAGLLRQSRDDIAAGEATISIAGREFRLQRQFLDDIAAQPQRERIRAADAALLVLHSPTDQVVSVDNAREIFDIARHPKSFVALDGADHLLSCRDDAEYAATVIAAWAGRYLKHHASTALTRSGPPPSDDGVVRVAERGDAGSLTQDITVGSHRLVADEPRPISDDMGPTPYDLLLAALGACTSMTIRMYAERKRWPLESVVVDARHSRVHAQDCAELDKTKGFIDRIERHIMLQGPLSAIQRDRLMEIASRCPVHRTLRSEVDIRTTGRLRDSNHSQLSPASSIIGDR
;
A
#
# COMPACT_ATOMS: atom_id res chain seq x y z
N MET A 1 16.47 -17.89 3.73
CA MET A 1 15.76 -16.94 4.62
C MET A 1 15.62 -17.43 6.06
N LEU A 2 15.01 -18.61 6.34
CA LEU A 2 14.85 -19.16 7.71
C LEU A 2 16.09 -18.96 8.62
N ALA A 3 17.26 -19.34 8.11
CA ALA A 3 18.57 -19.15 8.72
C ALA A 3 18.90 -17.74 9.27
N ALA A 4 18.29 -16.68 8.73
CA ALA A 4 18.52 -15.28 9.08
C ALA A 4 17.39 -14.66 9.90
N ALA A 5 16.20 -15.28 9.96
CA ALA A 5 15.08 -14.75 10.75
C ALA A 5 15.42 -14.67 12.25
N SER A 6 16.19 -15.64 12.77
CA SER A 6 16.71 -15.63 14.15
C SER A 6 17.83 -14.58 14.40
N ARG A 7 18.04 -13.62 13.49
CA ARG A 7 18.95 -12.47 13.63
C ARG A 7 18.22 -11.13 13.52
N ILE A 8 16.88 -11.14 13.36
CA ILE A 8 16.06 -9.94 13.20
C ILE A 8 14.98 -9.97 14.28
N ASN A 9 15.14 -9.13 15.30
CA ASN A 9 14.37 -9.21 16.55
C ASN A 9 12.86 -8.93 16.40
N ASP A 10 12.45 -8.26 15.32
CA ASP A 10 11.06 -7.83 15.06
C ASP A 10 10.29 -8.75 14.11
N VAL A 11 10.77 -9.97 13.83
CA VAL A 11 10.10 -10.93 12.94
C VAL A 11 9.06 -11.75 13.71
N ASN A 12 7.81 -11.29 13.73
CA ASN A 12 6.70 -12.06 14.34
C ASN A 12 6.10 -13.13 13.41
N ALA A 13 6.43 -13.10 12.11
CA ALA A 13 5.83 -13.97 11.09
C ALA A 13 6.82 -14.27 9.96
N ILE A 14 6.86 -15.53 9.54
CA ILE A 14 7.70 -16.06 8.47
C ILE A 14 6.79 -16.82 7.49
N ALA A 15 6.89 -16.52 6.20
CA ALA A 15 6.34 -17.34 5.13
C ALA A 15 7.50 -17.99 4.36
N VAL A 16 7.35 -19.25 3.97
CA VAL A 16 8.29 -19.97 3.11
C VAL A 16 7.54 -20.65 1.96
N ILE A 17 8.10 -20.56 0.75
CA ILE A 17 7.56 -21.16 -0.48
C ILE A 17 8.62 -22.12 -1.02
N GLY A 18 8.23 -23.33 -1.46
CA GLY A 18 9.13 -24.26 -2.18
C GLY A 18 10.41 -24.64 -1.42
N THR A 19 10.44 -24.46 -0.10
CA THR A 19 11.70 -24.30 0.64
C THR A 19 12.26 -25.64 1.12
N PRO A 20 13.54 -25.96 0.87
CA PRO A 20 14.16 -27.19 1.37
C PRO A 20 14.35 -27.15 2.88
N ALA A 21 14.15 -28.29 3.54
CA ALA A 21 14.20 -28.41 4.99
C ALA A 21 15.63 -28.38 5.55
N ASP A 22 16.61 -28.80 4.74
CA ASP A 22 18.01 -28.90 5.16
C ASP A 22 19.03 -28.44 4.09
N PRO A 23 20.20 -27.92 4.51
CA PRO A 23 21.38 -27.66 3.67
C PRO A 23 21.79 -28.75 2.68
N GLY A 24 21.68 -30.02 3.08
CA GLY A 24 22.06 -31.19 2.30
C GLY A 24 21.13 -31.44 1.11
N HIS A 25 19.85 -31.05 1.18
CA HIS A 25 18.93 -31.06 0.04
C HIS A 25 19.44 -30.15 -1.08
N VAL A 26 19.84 -28.92 -0.75
CA VAL A 26 20.47 -27.99 -1.70
C VAL A 26 21.77 -28.58 -2.23
N ALA A 27 22.65 -29.08 -1.36
CA ALA A 27 23.88 -29.76 -1.78
C ALA A 27 23.65 -31.10 -2.52
N GLY A 28 22.39 -31.57 -2.60
CA GLY A 28 21.92 -32.69 -3.40
C GLY A 28 21.57 -32.29 -4.84
N LEU A 29 20.87 -31.15 -5.00
CA LEU A 29 20.65 -30.51 -6.31
C LEU A 29 21.99 -30.14 -6.98
N LEU A 30 22.98 -29.73 -6.19
CA LEU A 30 24.31 -29.35 -6.66
C LEU A 30 25.25 -30.54 -6.97
N ARG A 31 24.76 -31.80 -6.91
CA ARG A 31 25.62 -33.01 -6.98
C ARG A 31 26.57 -33.05 -8.18
N GLN A 32 26.11 -32.63 -9.36
CA GLN A 32 26.87 -32.73 -10.61
C GLN A 32 28.01 -31.70 -10.72
N SER A 33 27.99 -30.63 -9.92
CA SER A 33 28.98 -29.54 -9.97
C SER A 33 29.81 -29.43 -8.68
N ARG A 34 29.75 -30.44 -7.80
CA ARG A 34 30.44 -30.42 -6.49
C ARG A 34 31.94 -30.25 -6.62
N ASP A 35 32.55 -30.96 -7.57
CA ASP A 35 34.00 -30.95 -7.76
C ASP A 35 34.47 -29.63 -8.40
N ASP A 36 33.65 -29.03 -9.27
CA ASP A 36 33.90 -27.69 -9.84
C ASP A 36 33.81 -26.60 -8.76
N ILE A 37 32.76 -26.61 -7.92
CA ILE A 37 32.62 -25.62 -6.84
C ILE A 37 33.76 -25.76 -5.82
N ALA A 38 34.28 -26.98 -5.59
CA ALA A 38 35.43 -27.21 -4.71
C ALA A 38 36.72 -26.52 -5.21
N ALA A 39 36.86 -26.30 -6.53
CA ALA A 39 37.97 -25.60 -7.16
C ALA A 39 37.91 -24.06 -7.01
N GLY A 40 36.76 -23.50 -6.61
CA GLY A 40 36.61 -22.10 -6.20
C GLY A 40 35.25 -21.50 -6.53
N GLU A 41 34.86 -21.57 -7.80
CA GLU A 41 33.58 -21.07 -8.32
C GLU A 41 33.06 -21.98 -9.44
N ALA A 42 31.73 -22.15 -9.53
CA ALA A 42 31.10 -22.82 -10.67
C ALA A 42 29.78 -22.14 -11.07
N THR A 43 29.39 -22.29 -12.33
CA THR A 43 28.04 -21.95 -12.81
C THR A 43 27.15 -23.19 -12.74
N ILE A 44 25.96 -23.04 -12.20
CA ILE A 44 24.93 -24.08 -12.06
C ILE A 44 23.62 -23.62 -12.68
N SER A 45 22.71 -24.54 -13.00
CA SER A 45 21.33 -24.21 -13.37
C SER A 45 20.35 -24.73 -12.30
N ILE A 46 19.50 -23.85 -11.79
CA ILE A 46 18.38 -24.21 -10.90
C ILE A 46 17.09 -23.79 -11.59
N ALA A 47 16.20 -24.75 -11.85
CA ALA A 47 14.93 -24.53 -12.57
C ALA A 47 15.08 -23.71 -13.87
N GLY A 48 16.14 -23.98 -14.64
CA GLY A 48 16.43 -23.31 -15.92
C GLY A 48 17.11 -21.94 -15.81
N ARG A 49 17.44 -21.46 -14.61
CA ARG A 49 18.16 -20.19 -14.39
C ARG A 49 19.60 -20.46 -13.95
N GLU A 50 20.55 -19.80 -14.60
CA GLU A 50 21.97 -19.91 -14.26
C GLU A 50 22.36 -19.04 -13.04
N PHE A 51 23.18 -19.61 -12.16
CA PHE A 51 23.75 -18.94 -10.99
C PHE A 51 25.23 -19.27 -10.87
N ARG A 52 26.08 -18.29 -10.51
CA ARG A 52 27.49 -18.51 -10.17
C ARG A 52 27.60 -18.67 -8.65
N LEU A 53 28.05 -19.83 -8.18
CA LEU A 53 28.29 -20.09 -6.77
C LEU A 53 29.78 -20.14 -6.46
N GLN A 54 30.16 -19.55 -5.32
CA GLN A 54 31.50 -19.67 -4.74
C GLN A 54 31.53 -20.78 -3.69
N ARG A 55 32.70 -21.38 -3.45
CA ARG A 55 32.91 -22.38 -2.41
C ARG A 55 32.41 -21.95 -1.02
N GLN A 56 32.61 -20.69 -0.65
CA GLN A 56 32.15 -20.10 0.62
C GLN A 56 30.64 -20.34 0.85
N PHE A 57 29.82 -20.33 -0.19
CA PHE A 57 28.37 -20.56 -0.08
C PHE A 57 28.03 -22.00 0.34
N LEU A 58 28.84 -23.00 -0.08
CA LEU A 58 28.65 -24.39 0.38
C LEU A 58 29.09 -24.56 1.84
N ASP A 59 30.24 -23.97 2.20
CA ASP A 59 30.78 -24.02 3.56
C ASP A 59 29.84 -23.29 4.55
N ASP A 60 29.33 -22.11 4.16
CA ASP A 60 28.29 -21.38 4.89
C ASP A 60 27.01 -22.19 5.01
N ILE A 61 26.56 -22.90 3.97
CA ILE A 61 25.33 -23.72 4.02
C ILE A 61 25.51 -24.94 4.92
N ALA A 62 26.65 -25.63 4.85
CA ALA A 62 26.95 -26.78 5.70
C ALA A 62 27.05 -26.43 7.19
N ALA A 63 27.52 -25.22 7.53
CA ALA A 63 27.71 -24.76 8.90
C ALA A 63 26.41 -24.34 9.64
N GLN A 64 25.22 -24.58 9.08
CA GLN A 64 23.97 -24.03 9.60
C GLN A 64 22.97 -25.10 10.07
N PRO A 65 22.72 -25.24 11.40
CA PRO A 65 21.74 -26.18 11.94
C PRO A 65 20.31 -25.66 11.71
N GLN A 66 19.83 -25.75 10.47
CA GLN A 66 18.53 -25.24 10.03
C GLN A 66 17.38 -25.79 10.89
N ARG A 67 17.41 -27.09 11.23
CA ARG A 67 16.42 -27.77 12.08
C ARG A 67 16.30 -27.15 13.46
N GLU A 68 17.43 -26.77 14.07
CA GLU A 68 17.45 -26.10 15.38
C GLU A 68 16.86 -24.69 15.29
N ARG A 69 17.22 -23.94 14.24
CA ARG A 69 16.70 -22.57 14.01
C ARG A 69 15.19 -22.58 13.75
N ILE A 70 14.66 -23.52 12.97
CA ILE A 70 13.20 -23.70 12.79
C ILE A 70 12.51 -24.00 14.13
N ARG A 71 13.13 -24.82 14.98
CA ARG A 71 12.58 -25.19 16.30
C ARG A 71 12.74 -24.10 17.38
N ALA A 72 13.62 -23.13 17.16
CA ALA A 72 13.93 -22.03 18.08
C ALA A 72 13.38 -20.66 17.62
N ALA A 73 12.81 -20.56 16.41
CA ALA A 73 12.18 -19.34 15.92
C ALA A 73 10.93 -18.99 16.74
N ASP A 74 10.92 -17.82 17.37
CA ASP A 74 9.78 -17.29 18.14
C ASP A 74 8.84 -16.45 17.24
N ALA A 75 8.45 -17.05 16.12
CA ALA A 75 7.68 -16.42 15.06
C ALA A 75 6.60 -17.37 14.54
N ALA A 76 5.48 -16.82 14.07
CA ALA A 76 4.49 -17.61 13.35
C ALA A 76 5.07 -18.12 12.02
N LEU A 77 4.73 -19.35 11.62
CA LEU A 77 5.24 -19.94 10.38
C LEU A 77 4.12 -20.34 9.41
N LEU A 78 4.21 -19.87 8.17
CA LEU A 78 3.42 -20.36 7.04
C LEU A 78 4.33 -21.09 6.05
N VAL A 79 4.01 -22.36 5.78
CA VAL A 79 4.67 -23.17 4.76
C VAL A 79 3.73 -23.30 3.57
N LEU A 80 4.15 -22.85 2.40
CA LEU A 80 3.45 -23.04 1.13
C LEU A 80 4.28 -23.94 0.22
N HIS A 81 3.70 -24.99 -0.33
CA HIS A 81 4.45 -25.91 -1.18
C HIS A 81 3.53 -26.65 -2.16
N SER A 82 3.99 -26.87 -3.39
CA SER A 82 3.27 -27.67 -4.37
C SER A 82 3.43 -29.17 -4.10
N PRO A 83 2.35 -29.97 -4.04
CA PRO A 83 2.45 -31.43 -4.00
C PRO A 83 3.17 -32.03 -5.22
N THR A 84 3.25 -31.28 -6.32
CA THR A 84 3.87 -31.67 -7.60
C THR A 84 5.20 -30.97 -7.88
N ASP A 85 5.83 -30.33 -6.89
CA ASP A 85 7.16 -29.72 -7.00
C ASP A 85 8.23 -30.80 -7.33
N GLN A 86 8.87 -30.64 -8.49
CA GLN A 86 9.89 -31.56 -9.02
C GLN A 86 11.33 -31.17 -8.64
N VAL A 87 11.53 -30.00 -8.01
CA VAL A 87 12.85 -29.47 -7.62
C VAL A 87 13.09 -29.67 -6.12
N VAL A 88 12.06 -29.48 -5.29
CA VAL A 88 12.11 -29.72 -3.85
C VAL A 88 10.83 -30.45 -3.45
N SER A 89 10.90 -31.72 -3.02
CA SER A 89 9.68 -32.48 -2.72
C SER A 89 8.93 -31.90 -1.51
N VAL A 90 7.60 -32.06 -1.51
CA VAL A 90 6.69 -31.63 -0.44
C VAL A 90 7.02 -32.23 0.94
N ASP A 91 7.81 -33.29 1.00
CA ASP A 91 8.37 -33.84 2.27
C ASP A 91 9.24 -32.81 3.01
N ASN A 92 9.90 -31.90 2.29
CA ASN A 92 10.63 -30.78 2.88
C ASN A 92 9.68 -29.85 3.64
N ALA A 93 8.55 -29.48 3.02
CA ALA A 93 7.54 -28.65 3.65
C ALA A 93 6.92 -29.33 4.88
N ARG A 94 6.67 -30.64 4.79
CA ARG A 94 6.25 -31.45 5.94
C ARG A 94 7.29 -31.42 7.06
N GLU A 95 8.57 -31.65 6.74
CA GLU A 95 9.64 -31.66 7.75
C GLU A 95 9.80 -30.29 8.44
N ILE A 96 9.79 -29.19 7.67
CA ILE A 96 9.79 -27.82 8.22
C ILE A 96 8.59 -27.63 9.15
N PHE A 97 7.39 -28.04 8.71
CA PHE A 97 6.18 -27.94 9.51
C PHE A 97 6.25 -28.79 10.79
N ASP A 98 6.71 -30.04 10.73
CA ASP A 98 6.79 -30.94 11.88
C ASP A 98 7.83 -30.44 12.92
N ILE A 99 8.96 -29.87 12.48
CA ILE A 99 10.00 -29.30 13.36
C ILE A 99 9.54 -28.00 14.05
N ALA A 100 8.74 -27.17 13.36
CA ALA A 100 8.31 -25.87 13.86
C ALA A 100 7.35 -25.96 15.07
N ARG A 101 7.35 -24.91 15.90
CA ARG A 101 6.36 -24.75 16.99
C ARG A 101 5.07 -24.11 16.46
N HIS A 102 4.01 -24.13 17.27
CA HIS A 102 2.82 -23.32 16.99
C HIS A 102 3.05 -21.86 17.42
N PRO A 103 2.48 -20.86 16.74
CA PRO A 103 1.52 -20.98 15.63
C PRO A 103 2.18 -21.29 14.27
N LYS A 104 1.80 -22.42 13.67
CA LYS A 104 2.24 -22.87 12.34
C LYS A 104 1.05 -23.20 11.44
N SER A 105 1.25 -23.08 10.13
CA SER A 105 0.23 -23.31 9.10
C SER A 105 0.88 -23.89 7.83
N PHE A 106 0.16 -24.75 7.11
CA PHE A 106 0.57 -25.32 5.83
C PHE A 106 -0.51 -25.04 4.78
N VAL A 107 -0.10 -24.74 3.54
CA VAL A 107 -0.98 -24.54 2.37
C VAL A 107 -0.37 -25.27 1.18
N ALA A 108 -1.17 -26.13 0.54
CA ALA A 108 -0.80 -26.74 -0.72
C ALA A 108 -0.98 -25.75 -1.88
N LEU A 109 0.00 -25.67 -2.77
CA LEU A 109 -0.08 -24.95 -4.04
C LEU A 109 -0.28 -25.98 -5.16
N ASP A 110 -1.49 -26.53 -5.26
CA ASP A 110 -1.77 -27.64 -6.18
C ASP A 110 -1.59 -27.23 -7.65
N GLY A 111 -1.02 -28.12 -8.47
CA GLY A 111 -0.67 -27.86 -9.88
C GLY A 111 0.53 -26.92 -10.12
N ALA A 112 0.89 -26.06 -9.16
CA ALA A 112 1.96 -25.07 -9.32
C ALA A 112 3.35 -25.70 -9.46
N ASP A 113 4.27 -25.01 -10.15
CA ASP A 113 5.68 -25.37 -10.25
C ASP A 113 6.54 -24.72 -9.16
N HIS A 114 7.82 -25.08 -9.10
CA HIS A 114 8.76 -24.58 -8.07
C HIS A 114 8.99 -23.06 -8.13
N LEU A 115 8.84 -22.44 -9.30
CA LEU A 115 9.10 -21.01 -9.51
C LEU A 115 7.85 -20.13 -9.41
N LEU A 116 6.65 -20.71 -9.31
CA LEU A 116 5.37 -20.03 -9.52
C LEU A 116 5.35 -19.30 -10.88
N SER A 117 5.73 -20.02 -11.94
CA SER A 117 5.78 -19.54 -13.32
C SER A 117 4.40 -19.18 -13.87
N CYS A 118 3.33 -19.76 -13.31
CA CYS A 118 1.95 -19.35 -13.56
C CYS A 118 1.59 -18.13 -12.70
N ARG A 119 1.06 -17.08 -13.34
CA ARG A 119 0.66 -15.85 -12.66
C ARG A 119 -0.41 -16.08 -11.59
N ASP A 120 -1.40 -16.91 -11.89
CA ASP A 120 -2.56 -17.11 -11.02
C ASP A 120 -2.15 -17.83 -9.72
N ASP A 121 -1.20 -18.76 -9.79
CA ASP A 121 -0.61 -19.44 -8.62
C ASP A 121 0.19 -18.46 -7.74
N ALA A 122 0.93 -17.54 -8.38
CA ALA A 122 1.67 -16.48 -7.68
C ALA A 122 0.74 -15.47 -6.99
N GLU A 123 -0.34 -15.06 -7.65
CA GLU A 123 -1.36 -14.15 -7.07
C GLU A 123 -2.16 -14.84 -5.95
N TYR A 124 -2.46 -16.14 -6.08
CA TYR A 124 -3.06 -16.94 -5.02
C TYR A 124 -2.12 -17.03 -3.80
N ALA A 125 -0.86 -17.42 -3.99
CA ALA A 125 0.13 -17.53 -2.92
C ALA A 125 0.34 -16.17 -2.21
N ALA A 126 0.47 -15.08 -2.96
CA ALA A 126 0.60 -13.73 -2.41
C ALA A 126 -0.64 -13.32 -1.58
N THR A 127 -1.85 -13.60 -2.08
CA THR A 127 -3.12 -13.30 -1.39
C THR A 127 -3.23 -14.07 -0.07
N VAL A 128 -2.90 -15.36 -0.08
CA VAL A 128 -2.90 -16.21 1.12
C VAL A 128 -1.86 -15.74 2.13
N ILE A 129 -0.64 -15.42 1.70
CA ILE A 129 0.43 -14.89 2.56
C ILE A 129 -0.01 -13.58 3.21
N ALA A 130 -0.56 -12.63 2.45
CA ALA A 130 -1.01 -11.34 2.97
C ALA A 130 -2.14 -11.49 4.01
N ALA A 131 -3.16 -12.31 3.70
CA ALA A 131 -4.29 -12.55 4.60
C ALA A 131 -3.86 -13.27 5.90
N TRP A 132 -2.99 -14.27 5.80
CA TRP A 132 -2.45 -15.00 6.96
C TRP A 132 -1.52 -14.13 7.80
N ALA A 133 -0.57 -13.40 7.17
CA ALA A 133 0.36 -12.52 7.86
C ALA A 133 -0.39 -11.41 8.61
N GLY A 134 -1.50 -10.91 8.05
CA GLY A 134 -2.42 -9.97 8.69
C GLY A 134 -3.04 -10.45 10.02
N ARG A 135 -2.85 -11.70 10.45
CA ARG A 135 -3.13 -12.16 11.81
C ARG A 135 -1.99 -11.89 12.80
N TYR A 136 -0.75 -12.14 12.40
CA TYR A 136 0.43 -12.12 13.28
C TYR A 136 1.11 -10.76 13.28
N LEU A 137 1.10 -10.09 12.12
CA LEU A 137 1.38 -8.67 12.02
C LEU A 137 0.55 -7.89 13.03
N LYS A 138 -0.69 -8.25 13.40
CA LYS A 138 -1.51 -7.47 14.36
C LYS A 138 -0.86 -7.14 15.71
N HIS A 139 0.14 -7.90 16.18
CA HIS A 139 0.86 -7.53 17.40
C HIS A 139 1.97 -6.47 17.20
N HIS A 140 2.60 -6.39 16.02
CA HIS A 140 3.51 -5.30 15.65
C HIS A 140 2.89 -4.30 14.66
N ALA A 141 1.66 -4.51 14.21
CA ALA A 141 0.86 -3.55 13.45
C ALA A 141 0.23 -2.52 14.38
N SER A 142 0.40 -2.65 15.70
CA SER A 142 0.35 -1.55 16.67
C SER A 142 1.64 -0.71 16.70
N THR A 143 2.60 -0.97 15.79
CA THR A 143 3.89 -0.26 15.67
C THR A 143 4.38 -0.04 14.23
N ALA A 144 3.93 -0.84 13.25
CA ALA A 144 4.42 -0.86 11.87
C ALA A 144 3.32 -0.73 10.79
N LEU A 145 2.04 -0.71 11.19
CA LEU A 145 0.91 -0.45 10.30
C LEU A 145 -0.10 0.55 10.89
N THR A 146 -0.15 0.70 12.22
CA THR A 146 -0.67 1.89 12.87
C THR A 146 0.28 3.09 12.75
N ARG A 147 -0.31 4.26 12.47
CA ARG A 147 -0.04 5.49 13.24
C ARG A 147 1.41 6.02 13.30
N SER A 148 2.20 5.84 12.23
CA SER A 148 3.22 6.87 11.86
C SER A 148 2.54 8.14 11.35
N GLY A 149 1.35 8.00 10.76
CA GLY A 149 0.36 9.08 10.75
C GLY A 149 0.10 9.51 12.20
N PRO A 150 0.37 10.78 12.53
CA PRO A 150 -0.19 11.64 14.41
C PRO A 150 -1.43 11.05 15.09
N PRO A 151 -1.76 11.38 16.35
CA PRO A 151 -3.04 10.95 16.93
C PRO A 151 -4.21 11.25 15.98
N PRO A 152 -5.31 10.47 16.03
CA PRO A 152 -6.52 10.78 15.27
C PRO A 152 -6.86 12.24 15.56
N SER A 153 -6.74 13.06 14.52
CA SER A 153 -6.72 14.51 14.68
C SER A 153 -8.14 15.03 14.94
N ASP A 154 -8.24 16.14 15.65
CA ASP A 154 -9.53 16.73 16.06
C ASP A 154 -10.52 16.81 14.89
N ASP A 155 -11.80 16.59 15.18
CA ASP A 155 -12.85 16.38 14.16
C ASP A 155 -12.78 17.40 13.02
N GLY A 156 -12.52 16.92 11.80
CA GLY A 156 -12.40 17.72 10.58
C GLY A 156 -10.97 18.01 10.12
N VAL A 157 -9.94 17.71 10.92
CA VAL A 157 -8.53 17.88 10.48
C VAL A 157 -8.13 16.76 9.51
N VAL A 158 -7.72 17.17 8.30
CA VAL A 158 -7.03 16.34 7.30
C VAL A 158 -5.53 16.47 7.54
N ARG A 159 -4.79 15.35 7.52
CA ARG A 159 -3.33 15.34 7.65
C ARG A 159 -2.69 14.69 6.42
N VAL A 160 -1.67 15.33 5.86
CA VAL A 160 -0.87 14.84 4.71
C VAL A 160 0.59 14.71 5.14
N ALA A 161 1.31 13.70 4.65
CA ALA A 161 2.75 13.54 4.83
C ALA A 161 3.39 12.81 3.65
N GLU A 162 4.62 13.19 3.30
CA GLU A 162 5.46 12.48 2.32
C GLU A 162 5.73 11.05 2.80
N ARG A 163 5.74 10.07 1.88
CA ARG A 163 6.04 8.66 2.22
C ARG A 163 7.52 8.43 2.55
N GLY A 164 8.41 9.31 2.10
CA GLY A 164 9.83 9.36 2.47
C GLY A 164 10.82 8.79 1.46
N ASP A 165 10.32 8.26 0.34
CA ASP A 165 11.16 7.73 -0.75
C ASP A 165 11.79 8.86 -1.57
N ALA A 166 13.13 8.90 -1.63
CA ALA A 166 13.87 10.04 -2.17
C ALA A 166 13.67 10.19 -3.70
N GLY A 167 12.88 11.19 -4.09
CA GLY A 167 12.52 11.48 -5.48
C GLY A 167 11.06 11.14 -5.82
N SER A 168 10.35 10.43 -4.94
CA SER A 168 8.90 10.25 -5.03
C SER A 168 8.16 11.49 -4.51
N LEU A 169 7.01 11.78 -5.10
CA LEU A 169 6.02 12.73 -4.58
C LEU A 169 4.86 12.04 -3.84
N THR A 170 4.94 10.71 -3.63
CA THR A 170 3.87 9.95 -2.98
C THR A 170 3.54 10.48 -1.57
N GLN A 171 2.27 10.82 -1.35
CA GLN A 171 1.73 11.33 -0.09
C GLN A 171 0.80 10.33 0.59
N ASP A 172 1.02 10.09 1.88
CA ASP A 172 0.06 9.42 2.77
C ASP A 172 -0.90 10.47 3.37
N ILE A 173 -2.19 10.34 3.06
CA ILE A 173 -3.25 11.22 3.55
C ILE A 173 -4.07 10.47 4.61
N THR A 174 -4.30 11.08 5.77
CA THR A 174 -5.12 10.55 6.87
C THR A 174 -6.29 11.49 7.15
N VAL A 175 -7.51 10.93 7.20
CA VAL A 175 -8.76 11.66 7.47
C VAL A 175 -9.57 10.87 8.50
N GLY A 176 -9.45 11.23 9.78
CA GLY A 176 -10.03 10.44 10.88
C GLY A 176 -9.46 9.02 10.91
N SER A 177 -10.32 8.02 10.68
CA SER A 177 -9.94 6.60 10.56
C SER A 177 -9.56 6.17 9.13
N HIS A 178 -9.80 7.00 8.12
CA HIS A 178 -9.54 6.69 6.71
C HIS A 178 -8.11 7.05 6.32
N ARG A 179 -7.54 6.30 5.36
CA ARG A 179 -6.34 6.69 4.63
C ARG A 179 -6.62 6.76 3.14
N LEU A 180 -5.94 7.69 2.48
CA LEU A 180 -5.91 7.90 1.04
C LEU A 180 -4.43 8.06 0.63
N VAL A 181 -4.15 7.92 -0.65
CA VAL A 181 -2.86 8.25 -1.25
C VAL A 181 -3.08 9.38 -2.25
N ALA A 182 -2.13 10.30 -2.37
CA ALA A 182 -1.99 11.16 -3.53
C ALA A 182 -0.61 10.96 -4.15
N ASP A 183 -0.52 11.05 -5.47
CA ASP A 183 0.76 10.98 -6.18
C ASP A 183 0.65 11.68 -7.55
N GLU A 184 1.77 11.94 -8.21
CA GLU A 184 1.79 12.41 -9.61
C GLU A 184 2.11 11.25 -10.56
N PRO A 185 1.57 11.22 -11.79
CA PRO A 185 1.86 10.17 -12.75
C PRO A 185 3.30 10.24 -13.25
N ARG A 186 3.82 9.11 -13.73
CA ARG A 186 5.13 9.04 -14.40
C ARG A 186 5.15 9.98 -15.62
N PRO A 187 6.26 10.72 -15.86
CA PRO A 187 7.58 10.59 -15.23
C PRO A 187 7.81 11.53 -14.03
N ILE A 188 6.77 12.14 -13.46
CA ILE A 188 6.91 13.13 -12.37
C ILE A 188 7.08 12.43 -11.01
N SER A 189 6.37 11.33 -10.80
CA SER A 189 6.45 10.45 -9.63
C SER A 189 5.99 9.03 -10.01
N ASP A 190 5.69 8.18 -9.04
CA ASP A 190 5.59 6.73 -9.16
C ASP A 190 4.24 6.20 -9.68
N ASP A 191 3.21 7.04 -9.87
CA ASP A 191 1.86 6.64 -10.30
C ASP A 191 1.10 5.82 -9.22
N MET A 192 1.42 6.07 -7.93
CA MET A 192 0.95 5.31 -6.76
C MET A 192 -0.41 5.75 -6.20
N GLY A 193 -1.04 6.76 -6.79
CA GLY A 193 -2.32 7.31 -6.36
C GLY A 193 -2.84 8.42 -7.29
N PRO A 194 -4.09 8.88 -7.08
CA PRO A 194 -4.66 10.01 -7.83
C PRO A 194 -3.89 11.31 -7.57
N THR A 195 -3.90 12.23 -8.55
CA THR A 195 -3.30 13.56 -8.37
C THR A 195 -4.06 14.40 -7.33
N PRO A 196 -3.44 15.45 -6.77
CA PRO A 196 -4.15 16.43 -5.94
C PRO A 196 -5.36 17.06 -6.64
N TYR A 197 -5.34 17.18 -7.97
CA TYR A 197 -6.48 17.64 -8.76
C TYR A 197 -7.56 16.56 -8.90
N ASP A 198 -7.20 15.30 -9.11
CA ASP A 198 -8.17 14.20 -9.15
C ASP A 198 -8.89 14.03 -7.81
N LEU A 199 -8.19 14.19 -6.69
CA LEU A 199 -8.80 14.20 -5.36
C LEU A 199 -9.76 15.39 -5.16
N LEU A 200 -9.43 16.57 -5.69
CA LEU A 200 -10.32 17.74 -5.69
C LEU A 200 -11.58 17.49 -6.55
N LEU A 201 -11.41 16.91 -7.74
CA LEU A 201 -12.50 16.53 -8.64
C LEU A 201 -13.40 15.45 -8.02
N ALA A 202 -12.81 14.44 -7.37
CA ALA A 202 -13.52 13.39 -6.64
C ALA A 202 -14.34 13.97 -5.48
N ALA A 203 -13.78 14.89 -4.68
CA ALA A 203 -14.50 15.57 -3.61
C ALA A 203 -15.71 16.37 -4.13
N LEU A 204 -15.54 17.10 -5.24
CA LEU A 204 -16.63 17.82 -5.90
C LEU A 204 -17.68 16.87 -6.49
N GLY A 205 -17.27 15.78 -7.16
CA GLY A 205 -18.14 14.78 -7.77
C GLY A 205 -18.99 14.04 -6.73
N ALA A 206 -18.34 13.54 -5.66
CA ALA A 206 -19.02 12.90 -4.54
C ALA A 206 -20.03 13.84 -3.86
N CYS A 207 -19.61 15.06 -3.52
CA CYS A 207 -20.49 16.06 -2.91
C CYS A 207 -21.69 16.42 -3.81
N THR A 208 -21.47 16.49 -5.13
CA THR A 208 -22.52 16.67 -6.14
C THR A 208 -23.52 15.51 -6.12
N SER A 209 -23.04 14.26 -6.24
CA SER A 209 -23.86 13.05 -6.27
C SER A 209 -24.70 12.89 -5.00
N MET A 210 -24.08 13.06 -3.83
CA MET A 210 -24.76 13.05 -2.52
C MET A 210 -25.89 14.10 -2.46
N THR A 211 -25.64 15.33 -2.92
CA THR A 211 -26.64 16.42 -2.89
C THR A 211 -27.84 16.12 -3.79
N ILE A 212 -27.61 15.54 -4.98
CA ILE A 212 -28.66 15.10 -5.90
C ILE A 212 -29.49 13.97 -5.27
N ARG A 213 -28.82 12.94 -4.72
CA ARG A 213 -29.43 11.78 -4.03
C ARG A 213 -30.35 12.22 -2.89
N MET A 214 -29.81 12.99 -1.94
CA MET A 214 -30.55 13.49 -0.77
C MET A 214 -31.77 14.35 -1.15
N TYR A 215 -31.70 15.09 -2.27
CA TYR A 215 -32.84 15.87 -2.76
C TYR A 215 -33.93 14.99 -3.36
N ALA A 216 -33.56 14.01 -4.19
CA ALA A 216 -34.49 13.06 -4.78
C ALA A 216 -35.22 12.23 -3.70
N GLU A 217 -34.49 11.72 -2.70
CA GLU A 217 -35.05 11.01 -1.55
C GLU A 217 -36.04 11.87 -0.76
N ARG A 218 -35.66 13.10 -0.41
CA ARG A 218 -36.52 14.06 0.28
C ARG A 218 -37.80 14.38 -0.50
N LYS A 219 -37.74 14.32 -1.84
CA LYS A 219 -38.87 14.50 -2.74
C LYS A 219 -39.60 13.21 -3.12
N ARG A 220 -39.11 12.04 -2.66
CA ARG A 220 -39.60 10.69 -3.02
C ARG A 220 -39.63 10.47 -4.54
N TRP A 221 -38.60 10.94 -5.24
CA TRP A 221 -38.45 10.79 -6.69
C TRP A 221 -37.70 9.49 -7.04
N PRO A 222 -38.10 8.77 -8.11
CA PRO A 222 -37.52 7.48 -8.49
C PRO A 222 -36.19 7.66 -9.24
N LEU A 223 -35.19 8.13 -8.51
CA LEU A 223 -33.79 8.22 -8.94
C LEU A 223 -33.09 6.90 -8.58
N GLU A 224 -32.63 6.15 -9.57
CA GLU A 224 -31.98 4.86 -9.38
C GLU A 224 -30.47 5.05 -9.14
N SER A 225 -29.78 5.74 -10.05
CA SER A 225 -28.34 6.02 -9.93
C SER A 225 -27.98 7.46 -10.31
N VAL A 226 -26.79 7.89 -9.86
CA VAL A 226 -26.15 9.16 -10.24
C VAL A 226 -24.68 8.88 -10.50
N VAL A 227 -24.19 9.18 -11.70
CA VAL A 227 -22.77 9.20 -12.04
C VAL A 227 -22.36 10.63 -12.34
N VAL A 228 -21.19 11.04 -11.87
CA VAL A 228 -20.63 12.38 -12.08
C VAL A 228 -19.20 12.23 -12.57
N ASP A 229 -19.00 12.41 -13.87
CA ASP A 229 -17.68 12.55 -14.44
C ASP A 229 -17.23 14.00 -14.25
N ALA A 230 -15.96 14.22 -13.92
CA ALA A 230 -15.41 15.56 -13.71
C ALA A 230 -14.01 15.66 -14.31
N ARG A 231 -13.70 16.81 -14.92
CA ARG A 231 -12.41 17.07 -15.58
C ARG A 231 -11.92 18.47 -15.25
N HIS A 232 -10.64 18.59 -14.90
CA HIS A 232 -9.92 19.86 -14.83
C HIS A 232 -9.18 20.14 -16.14
N SER A 233 -9.10 21.41 -16.51
CA SER A 233 -8.28 21.91 -17.62
C SER A 233 -7.88 23.36 -17.38
N ARG A 234 -6.86 23.83 -18.09
CA ARG A 234 -6.55 25.27 -18.22
C ARG A 234 -6.94 25.74 -19.60
N VAL A 235 -7.69 26.83 -19.67
CA VAL A 235 -8.13 27.45 -20.93
C VAL A 235 -7.75 28.93 -20.95
N HIS A 236 -7.64 29.55 -22.12
CA HIS A 236 -7.42 31.00 -22.17
C HIS A 236 -8.66 31.75 -21.67
N ALA A 237 -8.45 32.85 -20.97
CA ALA A 237 -9.57 33.67 -20.46
C ALA A 237 -10.43 34.27 -21.59
N GLN A 238 -9.87 34.41 -22.79
CA GLN A 238 -10.59 34.87 -24.00
C GLN A 238 -11.58 33.82 -24.53
N ASP A 239 -11.36 32.53 -24.25
CA ASP A 239 -12.25 31.42 -24.65
C ASP A 239 -13.36 31.15 -23.60
N CYS A 240 -13.67 32.15 -22.77
CA CYS A 240 -14.59 32.03 -21.65
C CYS A 240 -15.56 33.22 -21.58
N ALA A 241 -16.69 33.10 -22.29
CA ALA A 241 -17.70 34.13 -22.47
C ALA A 241 -18.41 34.62 -21.19
N GLU A 242 -18.09 34.08 -20.01
CA GLU A 242 -18.70 34.41 -18.71
C GLU A 242 -17.77 35.20 -17.76
N LEU A 243 -16.59 35.67 -18.20
CA LEU A 243 -15.59 36.28 -17.30
C LEU A 243 -14.97 37.58 -17.85
N ASP A 244 -15.14 38.69 -17.12
CA ASP A 244 -14.51 40.01 -17.36
C ASP A 244 -12.99 40.03 -17.05
N LYS A 245 -12.23 39.00 -17.45
CA LYS A 245 -10.78 38.89 -17.22
C LYS A 245 -10.03 38.79 -18.55
N THR A 246 -9.62 39.94 -19.08
CA THR A 246 -9.12 40.07 -20.46
C THR A 246 -7.71 39.55 -20.74
N LYS A 247 -6.98 39.03 -19.74
CA LYS A 247 -5.64 38.43 -19.91
C LYS A 247 -5.41 37.25 -18.96
N GLY A 248 -4.83 36.17 -19.47
CA GLY A 248 -4.35 35.02 -18.70
C GLY A 248 -4.91 33.67 -19.15
N PHE A 249 -4.54 32.64 -18.40
CA PHE A 249 -5.27 31.36 -18.36
C PHE A 249 -6.20 31.35 -17.14
N ILE A 250 -7.23 30.53 -17.21
CA ILE A 250 -8.12 30.20 -16.09
C ILE A 250 -8.20 28.69 -15.93
N ASP A 251 -8.31 28.22 -14.70
CA ASP A 251 -8.64 26.83 -14.39
C ASP A 251 -10.14 26.63 -14.58
N ARG A 252 -10.52 25.64 -15.39
CA ARG A 252 -11.89 25.23 -15.66
C ARG A 252 -12.11 23.83 -15.09
N ILE A 253 -13.25 23.64 -14.43
CA ILE A 253 -13.73 22.31 -14.03
C ILE A 253 -15.06 22.05 -14.73
N GLU A 254 -15.04 21.09 -15.65
CA GLU A 254 -16.22 20.61 -16.37
C GLU A 254 -16.77 19.37 -15.65
N ARG A 255 -18.10 19.23 -15.59
CA ARG A 255 -18.79 18.08 -14.98
C ARG A 255 -19.84 17.55 -15.95
N HIS A 256 -19.86 16.23 -16.15
CA HIS A 256 -20.89 15.53 -16.89
C HIS A 256 -21.68 14.66 -15.90
N ILE A 257 -23.02 14.73 -15.94
CA ILE A 257 -23.87 14.11 -14.92
C ILE A 257 -24.90 13.22 -15.60
N MET A 258 -24.89 11.94 -15.23
CA MET A 258 -25.85 10.96 -15.69
C MET A 258 -26.82 10.61 -14.55
N LEU A 259 -28.12 10.73 -14.81
CA LEU A 259 -29.20 10.40 -13.90
C LEU A 259 -29.99 9.22 -14.47
N GLN A 260 -30.13 8.14 -13.70
CA GLN A 260 -30.90 6.95 -14.11
C GLN A 260 -32.17 6.79 -13.27
N GLY A 261 -33.17 6.10 -13.84
CA GLY A 261 -34.50 5.87 -13.25
C GLY A 261 -35.64 6.62 -13.96
N PRO A 262 -36.91 6.26 -13.68
CA PRO A 262 -38.10 6.75 -14.39
C PRO A 262 -38.49 8.19 -13.98
N LEU A 263 -37.57 9.13 -14.17
CA LEU A 263 -37.72 10.56 -13.88
C LEU A 263 -38.38 11.30 -15.05
N SER A 264 -39.36 12.15 -14.76
CA SER A 264 -39.90 13.12 -15.73
C SER A 264 -38.90 14.23 -16.05
N ALA A 265 -39.11 14.97 -17.15
CA ALA A 265 -38.23 16.08 -17.54
C ALA A 265 -38.05 17.09 -16.39
N ILE A 266 -39.15 17.58 -15.82
CA ILE A 266 -39.16 18.52 -14.67
C ILE A 266 -38.35 18.00 -13.47
N GLN A 267 -38.34 16.68 -13.23
CA GLN A 267 -37.52 16.08 -12.17
C GLN A 267 -36.03 16.09 -12.53
N ARG A 268 -35.67 15.74 -13.78
CA ARG A 268 -34.27 15.76 -14.27
C ARG A 268 -33.71 17.18 -14.26
N ASP A 269 -34.43 18.13 -14.84
CA ASP A 269 -34.04 19.55 -14.91
C ASP A 269 -33.80 20.11 -13.50
N ARG A 270 -34.70 19.80 -12.56
CA ARG A 270 -34.54 20.23 -11.18
C ARG A 270 -33.39 19.54 -10.45
N LEU A 271 -33.10 18.26 -10.73
CA LEU A 271 -31.93 17.58 -10.16
C LEU A 271 -30.62 18.15 -10.71
N MET A 272 -30.57 18.53 -12.00
CA MET A 272 -29.43 19.22 -12.61
C MET A 272 -29.21 20.60 -12.00
N GLU A 273 -30.27 21.36 -11.71
CA GLU A 273 -30.17 22.63 -10.97
C GLU A 273 -29.62 22.43 -9.53
N ILE A 274 -30.02 21.35 -8.85
CA ILE A 274 -29.53 20.99 -7.52
C ILE A 274 -28.05 20.57 -7.54
N ALA A 275 -27.53 20.04 -8.65
CA ALA A 275 -26.13 19.62 -8.79
C ALA A 275 -25.11 20.76 -8.58
N SER A 276 -25.50 22.02 -8.78
CA SER A 276 -24.66 23.20 -8.53
C SER A 276 -24.93 23.88 -7.18
N ARG A 277 -25.62 23.18 -6.25
CA ARG A 277 -25.89 23.66 -4.89
C ARG A 277 -25.15 22.88 -3.79
N CYS A 278 -24.31 21.90 -4.14
CA CYS A 278 -23.56 21.12 -3.16
C CYS A 278 -22.52 21.98 -2.41
N PRO A 279 -22.21 21.69 -1.13
CA PRO A 279 -21.26 22.47 -0.34
C PRO A 279 -19.90 22.72 -1.03
N VAL A 280 -19.26 21.70 -1.60
CA VAL A 280 -17.95 21.85 -2.26
C VAL A 280 -18.03 22.77 -3.48
N HIS A 281 -19.10 22.71 -4.28
CA HIS A 281 -19.30 23.64 -5.40
C HIS A 281 -19.46 25.09 -4.92
N ARG A 282 -20.10 25.30 -3.75
CA ARG A 282 -20.20 26.64 -3.17
C ARG A 282 -18.85 27.16 -2.71
N THR A 283 -18.04 26.33 -2.03
CA THR A 283 -16.68 26.70 -1.60
C THR A 283 -15.79 27.07 -2.79
N LEU A 284 -15.84 26.29 -3.88
CA LEU A 284 -15.10 26.56 -5.12
C LEU A 284 -15.58 27.79 -5.92
N ARG A 285 -16.74 28.37 -5.55
CA ARG A 285 -17.26 29.63 -6.13
C ARG A 285 -17.28 30.80 -5.13
N SER A 286 -16.67 30.63 -3.95
CA SER A 286 -16.51 31.70 -2.95
C SER A 286 -15.04 32.08 -2.78
N GLU A 287 -14.80 33.29 -2.28
CA GLU A 287 -13.48 33.65 -1.75
C GLU A 287 -13.20 32.83 -0.48
N VAL A 288 -12.02 32.22 -0.39
CA VAL A 288 -11.62 31.35 0.74
C VAL A 288 -10.33 31.90 1.34
N ASP A 289 -10.39 32.26 2.63
CA ASP A 289 -9.24 32.70 3.43
C ASP A 289 -8.39 31.49 3.85
N ILE A 290 -7.25 31.28 3.17
CA ILE A 290 -6.30 30.20 3.44
C ILE A 290 -5.12 30.78 4.23
N ARG A 291 -4.96 30.33 5.48
CA ARG A 291 -3.93 30.83 6.41
C ARG A 291 -2.87 29.77 6.68
N THR A 292 -1.62 30.12 6.44
CA THR A 292 -0.46 29.24 6.66
C THR A 292 0.22 29.54 7.99
N THR A 293 0.45 28.52 8.82
CA THR A 293 1.29 28.61 10.03
C THR A 293 2.29 27.47 10.05
N GLY A 294 3.57 27.79 10.22
CA GLY A 294 4.65 26.79 10.28
C GLY A 294 5.12 26.53 11.71
N ARG A 295 5.71 25.35 11.93
CA ARG A 295 6.61 25.07 13.05
C ARG A 295 7.84 24.37 12.50
N LEU A 296 9.02 24.91 12.76
CA LEU A 296 10.26 24.17 12.52
C LEU A 296 10.42 23.11 13.62
N ARG A 297 10.90 21.93 13.23
CA ARG A 297 11.23 20.84 14.17
C ARG A 297 12.75 20.81 14.32
N ASP A 298 13.27 21.69 15.17
CA ASP A 298 14.69 21.77 15.44
C ASP A 298 15.20 20.42 15.98
N SER A 299 16.28 19.90 15.39
CA SER A 299 16.87 18.60 15.73
C SER A 299 17.78 18.64 16.97
N ASN A 300 17.98 19.81 17.57
CA ASN A 300 18.86 20.03 18.72
C ASN A 300 18.13 19.83 20.06
N HIS A 301 18.16 18.61 20.60
CA HIS A 301 17.67 18.34 21.96
C HIS A 301 18.79 18.28 23.01
N SER A 302 19.45 19.43 23.20
CA SER A 302 20.00 19.82 24.51
C SER A 302 19.89 21.35 24.62
N GLN A 303 19.54 21.94 25.76
CA GLN A 303 19.51 21.40 27.13
C GLN A 303 18.13 21.57 27.79
N LEU A 304 17.87 20.77 28.82
CA LEU A 304 16.88 21.12 29.84
C LEU A 304 17.47 22.17 30.79
N SER A 305 16.71 23.22 31.07
CA SER A 305 16.82 24.00 32.32
C SER A 305 15.40 24.42 32.73
N PRO A 306 15.02 24.26 34.00
CA PRO A 306 13.66 24.54 34.46
C PRO A 306 13.39 26.05 34.53
N ALA A 307 12.12 26.42 34.46
CA ALA A 307 11.69 27.81 34.62
C ALA A 307 11.84 28.31 36.06
N SER A 308 12.25 29.57 36.22
CA SER A 308 12.24 30.29 37.50
C SER A 308 11.59 31.67 37.35
N SER A 309 10.40 31.79 37.96
CA SER A 309 9.77 33.01 38.50
C SER A 309 9.59 34.28 37.64
N ILE A 310 8.32 34.74 37.60
CA ILE A 310 7.86 36.07 37.15
C ILE A 310 8.03 37.09 38.32
N ILE A 311 7.72 38.37 38.06
CA ILE A 311 7.60 39.55 38.98
C ILE A 311 8.89 40.40 39.01
N GLY A 312 8.85 41.73 38.78
CA GLY A 312 7.71 42.59 38.43
C GLY A 312 8.07 44.08 38.28
N ASP A 313 7.06 44.91 37.96
CA ASP A 313 6.97 46.37 37.99
C ASP A 313 8.14 47.25 37.44
N ARG A 314 7.89 47.90 36.29
CA ARG A 314 7.41 49.30 36.26
C ARG A 314 6.86 49.72 34.90
#